data_AF-A0AAV5FPP0-F1
#
_entry.id   AF-A0AAV5FPP0-F1
#
_cell.length_a   1.000
_cell.length_b   1.000
_cell.length_c   1.000
_cell.angle_alpha   90.00
_cell.angle_beta   90.00
_cell.angle_gamma   90.00
#
_symmetry.space_group_name_H-M   'P 1'
#
loop_
_entity.id
_entity.type
_entity.pdbx_description
1 polymer ?
#
loop_
_entity_poly.entity_id
_entity_poly.type
_entity_poly.pdbx_seq_one_letter_code
_entity_poly.pdbx_strand_id
1 'polypeptide(L)'
;MANYLLVCLDPAVWIWLTSLPKESITSWGDLNRKLIEIFQATCNRPGNHFDLTRIKQKTNEPLCDYIKRFCAKKTEIPNVLDQQIIAAFQGGIRSDDLVREISRRNHDLKLTAQECFEIIDNFTSGESVLDDI
;
A
#
# COMPACT_ATOMS: atom_id res chain seq x y z
N MET A 1 -5.97 -7.58 40.23
CA MET A 1 -6.69 -7.55 38.94
C MET A 1 -5.74 -7.81 37.77
N ALA A 2 -5.19 -9.03 37.65
CA ALA A 2 -4.27 -9.40 36.56
C ALA A 2 -4.56 -10.78 35.94
N ASN A 3 -5.71 -11.40 36.26
CA ASN A 3 -6.01 -12.78 35.84
C ASN A 3 -6.67 -12.90 34.46
N TYR A 4 -7.16 -11.81 33.87
CA TYR A 4 -7.81 -11.87 32.55
C TYR A 4 -6.83 -11.77 31.38
N LEU A 5 -5.66 -11.14 31.60
CA LEU A 5 -4.67 -10.99 30.55
C LEU A 5 -4.25 -12.35 29.99
N LEU A 6 -3.94 -13.30 30.87
CA LEU A 6 -3.48 -14.65 30.48
C LEU A 6 -4.54 -15.47 29.71
N VAL A 7 -5.83 -15.19 29.90
CA VAL A 7 -6.92 -15.90 29.22
C VAL A 7 -7.15 -15.35 27.81
N CYS A 8 -6.83 -14.08 27.57
CA CYS A 8 -7.05 -13.41 26.29
C CYS A 8 -5.83 -13.42 25.36
N LEU A 9 -4.68 -13.92 25.81
CA LEU A 9 -3.47 -13.97 24.99
C LEU A 9 -3.48 -15.19 24.08
N ASP A 10 -3.15 -14.96 22.81
CA ASP A 10 -2.89 -16.02 21.84
C ASP A 10 -1.74 -16.92 22.33
N PRO A 11 -1.79 -18.24 22.08
CA PRO A 11 -0.73 -19.17 22.49
C PRO A 11 0.68 -18.74 22.07
N ALA A 12 0.84 -18.07 20.93
CA ALA A 12 2.13 -17.54 20.49
C ALA A 12 2.66 -16.43 21.41
N VAL A 13 1.78 -15.57 21.91
CA VAL A 13 2.15 -14.49 22.85
C VAL A 13 2.48 -15.06 24.23
N TRP A 14 1.84 -16.16 24.62
CA TRP A 14 2.15 -16.87 25.87
C TRP A 14 3.52 -17.55 25.84
N ILE A 15 3.86 -18.22 24.74
CA ILE A 15 5.19 -18.81 24.54
C ILE A 15 6.28 -17.73 24.56
N TRP A 16 6.05 -16.61 23.87
CA TRP A 16 6.97 -15.49 23.91
C TRP A 16 7.14 -14.95 25.34
N LEU A 17 6.05 -14.71 26.06
CA LEU A 17 6.10 -14.14 27.41
C LEU A 17 6.89 -15.02 28.38
N THR A 18 6.74 -16.35 28.27
CA THR A 18 7.45 -17.34 29.09
C THR A 18 8.90 -17.57 28.65
N SER A 19 9.26 -17.18 27.42
CA SER A 19 10.64 -17.25 26.90
C SER A 19 11.53 -16.09 27.35
N LEU A 20 10.96 -15.06 27.98
CA LEU A 20 11.71 -13.88 28.40
C LEU A 20 12.63 -14.16 29.61
N PRO A 21 13.80 -13.51 29.68
CA PRO A 21 14.68 -13.59 30.85
C PRO A 21 13.98 -13.14 32.14
N LYS A 22 14.35 -13.72 33.28
CA LYS A 22 13.90 -13.26 34.61
C LYS A 22 14.29 -11.78 34.80
N GLU A 23 13.44 -11.02 35.50
CA GLU A 23 13.58 -9.56 35.71
C GLU A 23 13.43 -8.68 34.45
N SER A 24 13.05 -9.24 33.30
CA SER A 24 12.85 -8.45 32.07
C SER A 24 11.55 -7.62 32.05
N ILE A 25 10.60 -7.93 32.92
CA ILE A 25 9.34 -7.20 33.12
C ILE A 25 9.21 -6.94 34.62
N THR A 26 9.54 -5.73 35.04
CA THR A 26 9.45 -5.30 36.46
C THR A 26 8.22 -4.44 36.73
N SER A 27 7.56 -3.97 35.68
CA SER A 27 6.40 -3.09 35.75
C SER A 27 5.42 -3.38 34.60
N TRP A 28 4.16 -2.93 34.77
CA TRP A 28 3.18 -2.92 33.68
C TRP A 28 3.68 -2.12 32.45
N GLY A 29 4.45 -1.06 32.69
CA GLY A 29 5.06 -0.26 31.63
C GLY A 29 6.04 -1.06 30.76
N ASP A 30 6.84 -1.95 31.37
CA ASP A 30 7.79 -2.79 30.65
C ASP A 30 7.08 -3.86 29.81
N LEU A 31 6.02 -4.45 30.35
CA LEU A 31 5.17 -5.40 29.62
C LEU A 31 4.52 -4.73 28.41
N ASN A 32 3.91 -3.56 28.62
CA ASN A 32 3.24 -2.81 27.55
C ASN A 32 4.24 -2.41 26.45
N ARG A 33 5.44 -1.93 26.82
CA ARG A 33 6.49 -1.58 25.86
C ARG A 33 6.90 -2.78 25.01
N LYS A 34 7.18 -3.92 25.63
CA LYS A 34 7.59 -5.14 24.93
C LYS A 34 6.49 -5.70 24.03
N LEU A 35 5.24 -5.64 24.47
CA LEU A 35 4.09 -6.06 23.66
C LEU A 35 3.95 -5.20 22.41
N ILE A 36 4.12 -3.88 22.54
CA ILE A 36 4.15 -2.96 21.40
C ILE A 36 5.33 -3.27 20.46
N GLU A 37 6.53 -3.51 20.99
CA GLU A 37 7.71 -3.86 20.21
C GLU A 37 7.52 -5.15 19.38
N ILE A 38 6.98 -6.22 19.99
CA ILE A 38 6.65 -7.44 19.23
C ILE A 38 5.63 -7.14 18.17
N PHE A 39 4.56 -6.42 18.52
CA PHE A 39 3.48 -6.16 17.58
C PHE A 39 3.99 -5.32 16.42
N GLN A 40 4.87 -4.35 16.65
CA GLN A 40 5.55 -3.60 15.60
C GLN A 40 6.49 -4.47 14.75
N ALA A 41 7.21 -5.41 15.38
CA ALA A 41 8.12 -6.31 14.69
C ALA A 41 7.41 -7.42 13.88
N THR A 42 6.24 -7.85 14.32
CA THR A 42 5.51 -9.01 13.76
C THR A 42 4.28 -8.63 12.94
N CYS A 43 3.66 -7.47 13.18
CA CYS A 43 2.61 -6.97 12.31
C CYS A 43 3.21 -6.37 11.04
N ASN A 44 3.32 -7.22 10.04
CA ASN A 44 3.29 -6.76 8.65
C ASN A 44 1.89 -6.22 8.40
N ARG A 45 1.67 -4.93 8.68
CA ARG A 45 0.38 -4.26 8.48
C ARG A 45 -0.07 -4.56 7.04
N PRO A 46 -1.25 -5.18 6.83
CA PRO A 46 -1.75 -5.36 5.48
C PRO A 46 -1.84 -3.96 4.86
N GLY A 47 -1.19 -3.80 3.70
CA GLY A 47 -1.15 -2.51 3.03
C GLY A 47 -2.59 -2.00 2.84
N ASN A 48 -2.76 -0.69 2.84
CA ASN A 48 -4.06 -0.07 2.63
C ASN A 48 -4.02 0.86 1.41
N HIS A 49 -5.17 1.38 1.00
CA HIS A 49 -5.26 2.25 -0.18
C HIS A 49 -4.37 3.50 -0.08
N PHE A 50 -4.04 3.99 1.13
CA PHE A 50 -3.09 5.09 1.28
C PHE A 50 -1.67 4.70 0.84
N ASP A 51 -1.27 3.43 0.98
CA ASP A 51 0.04 2.98 0.52
C ASP A 51 0.20 3.10 -1.01
N LEU A 52 -0.89 3.00 -1.77
CA LEU A 52 -0.89 3.28 -3.21
C LEU A 52 -0.62 4.76 -3.51
N THR A 53 -1.16 5.67 -2.70
CA THR A 53 -0.95 7.12 -2.89
C THR A 53 0.51 7.55 -2.71
N ARG A 54 1.31 6.72 -2.02
CA ARG A 54 2.75 6.95 -1.79
C ARG A 54 3.60 6.52 -2.99
N ILE A 55 3.05 5.76 -3.92
CA ILE A 55 3.73 5.35 -5.14
C ILE A 55 3.67 6.53 -6.12
N LYS A 56 4.79 7.26 -6.24
CA LYS A 56 4.97 8.34 -7.20
C LYS A 56 5.96 7.94 -8.28
N GLN A 57 5.74 8.42 -9.50
CA GLN A 57 6.67 8.31 -10.61
C GLN A 57 7.92 9.14 -10.29
N LYS A 58 9.10 8.50 -10.34
CA LYS A 58 10.39 9.18 -10.10
C LYS A 58 10.77 10.06 -11.30
N THR A 59 11.67 11.02 -11.09
CA THR A 59 12.07 12.00 -12.13
C THR A 59 12.64 11.38 -13.40
N ASN A 60 13.38 10.29 -13.30
CA ASN A 60 13.98 9.59 -14.44
C ASN A 60 13.39 8.19 -14.63
N GLU A 61 12.14 7.98 -14.20
CA GLU A 61 11.47 6.69 -14.33
C GLU A 61 10.50 6.72 -15.52
N PRO A 62 10.70 5.82 -16.51
CA PRO A 62 9.75 5.62 -17.59
C PRO A 62 8.36 5.31 -17.04
N LEU A 63 7.33 5.81 -17.71
CA LEU A 63 5.94 5.59 -17.30
C LEU A 63 5.61 4.09 -17.17
N CYS A 64 6.10 3.26 -18.09
CA CYS A 64 5.95 1.81 -18.07
C CYS A 64 6.47 1.16 -16.77
N ASP A 65 7.63 1.59 -16.28
CA ASP A 65 8.23 1.03 -15.06
C ASP A 65 7.50 1.51 -13.80
N TYR A 66 7.01 2.75 -13.80
CA TYR A 66 6.10 3.23 -12.77
C TYR A 66 4.81 2.39 -12.72
N ILE A 67 4.18 2.12 -13.87
CA ILE A 67 2.95 1.31 -13.95
C ILE A 67 3.20 -0.10 -13.40
N LYS A 68 4.30 -0.76 -13.79
CA LYS A 68 4.67 -2.08 -13.26
C LYS A 68 4.76 -2.08 -11.74
N ARG A 69 5.44 -1.08 -11.16
CA ARG A 69 5.54 -0.92 -9.69
C ARG A 69 4.19 -0.68 -9.04
N PHE A 70 3.36 0.17 -9.63
CA PHE A 70 2.03 0.49 -9.12
C PHE A 70 1.12 -0.75 -9.11
N CYS A 71 1.10 -1.51 -10.21
CA CYS A 71 0.36 -2.76 -10.34
C CYS A 71 0.85 -3.81 -9.34
N ALA A 72 2.17 -4.00 -9.22
CA ALA A 72 2.74 -4.91 -8.23
C ALA A 72 2.27 -4.56 -6.80
N LYS A 73 2.31 -3.27 -6.44
CA LYS A 73 1.85 -2.83 -5.12
C LYS A 73 0.34 -2.99 -4.94
N LYS A 74 -0.45 -2.79 -6.00
CA LYS A 74 -1.91 -3.00 -5.97
C LYS A 74 -2.28 -4.47 -5.77
N THR A 75 -1.49 -5.41 -6.27
CA THR A 75 -1.71 -6.85 -6.05
C THR A 75 -1.49 -7.24 -4.58
N GLU A 76 -0.60 -6.57 -3.87
CA GLU A 76 -0.38 -6.78 -2.42
C GLU A 76 -1.55 -6.28 -1.55
N ILE A 77 -2.42 -5.42 -2.09
CA ILE A 77 -3.46 -4.71 -1.33
C ILE A 77 -4.84 -5.16 -1.86
N PRO A 78 -5.47 -6.20 -1.26
CA PRO A 78 -6.80 -6.63 -1.65
C PRO A 78 -7.87 -5.59 -1.27
N ASN A 79 -9.05 -5.68 -1.90
CA ASN A 79 -10.26 -4.93 -1.53
C ASN A 79 -10.14 -3.39 -1.56
N VAL A 80 -9.40 -2.83 -2.51
CA VAL A 80 -9.37 -1.38 -2.77
C VAL A 80 -10.42 -1.02 -3.81
N LEU A 81 -11.18 0.05 -3.57
CA LEU A 81 -12.18 0.55 -4.52
C LEU A 81 -11.50 1.14 -5.76
N ASP A 82 -12.07 0.92 -6.94
CA ASP A 82 -11.53 1.45 -8.21
C ASP A 82 -11.25 2.96 -8.16
N GLN A 83 -12.15 3.73 -7.54
CA GLN A 83 -11.98 5.17 -7.40
C GLN A 83 -10.77 5.55 -6.52
N GLN A 84 -10.41 4.74 -5.53
CA GLN A 84 -9.21 4.95 -4.73
C GLN A 84 -7.94 4.60 -5.52
N ILE A 85 -8.01 3.58 -6.38
CA ILE A 85 -6.91 3.19 -7.27
C ILE A 85 -6.66 4.30 -8.28
N ILE A 86 -7.71 4.78 -8.94
CA ILE A 86 -7.65 5.86 -9.94
C ILE A 86 -7.12 7.15 -9.31
N ALA A 87 -7.64 7.56 -8.15
CA ALA A 87 -7.16 8.76 -7.47
C ALA A 87 -5.68 8.64 -7.03
N ALA A 88 -5.27 7.47 -6.52
CA ALA A 88 -3.87 7.22 -6.18
C ALA A 88 -2.96 7.28 -7.41
N PHE A 89 -3.42 6.72 -8.53
CA PHE A 89 -2.69 6.70 -9.79
C PHE A 89 -2.55 8.10 -10.40
N GLN A 90 -3.65 8.87 -10.46
CA GLN A 90 -3.65 10.27 -10.93
C GLN A 90 -2.69 11.15 -10.12
N GLY A 91 -2.68 10.99 -8.79
CA GLY A 91 -1.74 11.73 -7.95
C GLY A 91 -0.29 11.23 -8.06
N GLY A 92 -0.04 10.09 -8.70
CA GLY A 92 1.28 9.45 -8.80
C GLY A 92 2.03 9.68 -10.11
N ILE A 93 1.32 10.03 -11.19
CA ILE A 93 1.89 10.31 -12.52
C ILE A 93 2.40 11.76 -12.60
N ARG A 94 3.39 12.00 -13.49
CA ARG A 94 3.91 13.34 -13.81
C ARG A 94 3.33 13.96 -15.09
N SER A 95 2.82 13.14 -16.02
CA SER A 95 2.20 13.60 -17.27
C SER A 95 0.82 14.22 -17.00
N ASP A 96 0.74 15.55 -17.10
CA ASP A 96 -0.52 16.30 -16.93
C ASP A 96 -1.55 15.96 -18.02
N ASP A 97 -1.10 15.61 -19.23
CA ASP A 97 -1.99 15.21 -20.33
C ASP A 97 -2.68 13.87 -20.05
N LEU A 98 -1.93 12.89 -19.54
CA LEU A 98 -2.50 11.61 -19.12
C LEU A 98 -3.46 11.78 -17.93
N VAL A 99 -3.10 12.63 -16.96
CA VAL A 99 -3.98 12.95 -15.82
C VAL A 99 -5.29 13.59 -16.30
N ARG A 100 -5.23 14.51 -17.27
CA ARG A 100 -6.42 15.15 -17.86
C ARG A 100 -7.32 14.15 -18.59
N GLU A 101 -6.76 13.26 -19.40
CA GLU A 101 -7.56 12.27 -20.15
C GLU A 101 -8.26 11.29 -19.20
N ILE A 102 -7.55 10.80 -18.17
CA ILE A 102 -8.15 9.93 -17.14
C ILE A 102 -9.24 10.68 -16.38
N SER A 103 -9.01 11.95 -16.01
CA SER A 103 -9.99 12.75 -15.27
C SER A 103 -11.27 12.98 -16.07
N ARG A 104 -11.13 13.31 -17.36
CA ARG A 104 -12.25 13.51 -18.28
C ARG A 104 -13.11 12.24 -18.38
N ARG A 105 -12.47 11.10 -18.63
CA ARG A 105 -13.13 9.80 -18.74
C ARG A 105 -13.77 9.34 -17.44
N ASN A 106 -13.12 9.59 -16.29
CA ASN A 106 -13.66 9.20 -14.98
C ASN A 106 -14.91 10.00 -14.63
N HIS A 107 -14.93 11.29 -14.98
CA HIS A 107 -16.08 12.16 -14.77
C HIS A 107 -17.30 11.70 -15.59
N ASP A 108 -17.08 11.25 -16.82
CA ASP A 108 -18.17 10.92 -17.74
C ASP A 108 -18.79 9.53 -17.48
N LEU A 109 -18.01 8.55 -17.04
CA LEU A 109 -18.45 7.14 -17.00
C LEU A 109 -18.22 6.40 -15.68
N LYS A 110 -17.62 7.02 -14.65
CA LYS A 110 -17.05 6.31 -13.49
C LYS A 110 -16.18 5.13 -13.95
N LEU A 111 -14.92 5.44 -14.25
CA LEU A 111 -13.96 4.43 -14.70
C LEU A 111 -13.77 3.33 -13.65
N THR A 112 -13.63 2.10 -14.15
CA THR A 112 -13.07 0.98 -13.42
C THR A 112 -11.54 1.04 -13.44
N ALA A 113 -10.88 0.30 -12.53
CA ALA A 113 -9.42 0.21 -12.56
C ALA A 113 -8.90 -0.39 -13.88
N GLN A 114 -9.63 -1.34 -14.47
CA GLN A 114 -9.26 -1.98 -15.73
C GLN A 114 -9.26 -0.98 -16.91
N GLU A 115 -10.34 -0.22 -17.07
CA GLU A 115 -10.43 0.78 -18.14
C GLU A 115 -9.37 1.87 -17.99
N CYS A 116 -8.99 2.22 -16.75
CA CYS A 116 -7.87 3.11 -16.49
C CYS A 116 -6.56 2.54 -17.05
N PHE A 117 -6.28 1.24 -16.83
CA PHE A 117 -5.10 0.57 -17.40
C PHE A 117 -5.10 0.48 -18.92
N GLU A 118 -6.27 0.33 -19.55
CA GLU A 118 -6.39 0.35 -21.01
C GLU A 118 -6.09 1.74 -21.61
N ILE A 119 -6.54 2.82 -20.97
CA ILE A 119 -6.18 4.20 -21.40
C ILE A 119 -4.68 4.40 -21.33
N ILE A 120 -4.05 3.90 -20.26
CA ILE A 120 -2.61 4.00 -20.04
C ILE A 120 -1.83 3.23 -21.11
N ASP A 121 -2.24 2.01 -21.44
CA ASP A 121 -1.57 1.17 -22.44
C ASP A 121 -1.61 1.79 -23.85
N ASN A 122 -2.75 2.39 -24.21
CA ASN A 122 -2.89 3.18 -25.43
C ASN A 122 -1.97 4.41 -25.45
N PHE A 123 -1.80 5.08 -24.30
CA PHE A 123 -0.93 6.24 -24.18
C PHE A 123 0.55 5.86 -24.32
N THR A 124 0.99 4.77 -23.69
CA THR A 124 2.36 4.26 -23.82
C THR A 124 2.67 3.71 -25.22
N SER A 125 1.67 3.16 -25.91
CA SER A 125 1.81 2.71 -27.30
C SER A 125 1.85 3.88 -28.30
N GLY A 126 1.33 5.05 -27.92
CA GLY A 126 1.39 6.27 -28.72
C GLY A 126 2.72 7.03 -28.56
N GLU A 127 3.34 7.01 -27.38
CA GLU A 127 4.62 7.68 -27.11
C GLU A 127 5.81 7.00 -27.83
N SER A 128 5.77 5.68 -28.05
CA SER A 128 6.85 4.95 -28.76
C SER A 128 7.01 5.32 -30.23
N VAL A 129 6.15 6.17 -30.80
CA VAL A 129 6.22 6.60 -32.21
C VAL A 129 6.93 7.96 -32.35
N LEU A 130 7.14 8.70 -31.26
CA LEU A 130 7.71 10.06 -31.32
C LEU A 130 9.19 10.15 -30.94
N ASP A 131 9.80 9.07 -30.45
CA ASP A 131 11.24 9.02 -30.13
C ASP A 131 12.12 8.55 -31.31
N ASP A 132 11.55 8.33 -32.50
CA ASP A 132 12.25 7.87 -33.73
C ASP A 132 12.32 8.94 -34.86
N ILE A 133 12.30 10.25 -34.54
CA ILE A 133 12.54 11.34 -35.52
C ILE A 133 13.64 12.30 -35.07
#